data_AF-A0A0S7ZBS8-F1
#
_entry.id   AF-A0A0S7ZBS8-F1
#
_cell.length_a   1.000
_cell.length_b   1.000
_cell.length_c   1.000
_cell.angle_alpha   90.00
_cell.angle_beta   90.00
_cell.angle_gamma   90.00
#
_symmetry.space_group_name_H-M   'P 1'
#
loop_
_entity.id
_entity.type
_entity.pdbx_description
1 polymer ?
#
loop_
_entity_poly.entity_id
_entity_poly.type
_entity_poly.pdbx_seq_one_letter_code
_entity_poly.pdbx_strand_id
1 'polypeptide(L)'
;MYKKTIILTQDKRFEHFIKNLFRTKKMNFETALPLLTNIEAIREDIHKVGTTVNIRSVFGHFIKNYGFPFMFIMDYQVDFSLPLQHDPDKRKLVRTFLLAYALLAYSKGFENGVANIVFIIEKSQFSTVSQFAKNPTLLLEQIRTRDDRINAIIDSFVKNRERAKAFFKLSYIFRPEDGKYAVEIERLEKIIEIFTRHIDSVQQTVEEKRPSTEMITGDLKPADVICRAAVEKLIVNGELRNMSEEEKNTYLEKNIHILGAATQKTLPEVKDRIISTFNVMSKVNPFKKEERIFIKVPDSSLLDGSFAISMGTFLVKELAEYTGISIDIGSLNLEKLKNSQGYFAIEDFIIKNL
;
A
#
# COMPACT_ATOMS: atom_id res chain seq x y z
N MET A 1 8.03 0.13 -0.78
CA MET A 1 7.47 -0.91 -1.66
C MET A 1 8.58 -1.94 -1.94
N TYR A 2 8.29 -3.20 -2.30
CA TYR A 2 9.30 -4.21 -2.69
C TYR A 2 10.26 -4.70 -1.58
N LYS A 3 9.80 -4.82 -0.33
CA LYS A 3 10.65 -5.21 0.80
C LYS A 3 10.88 -6.71 0.97
N LYS A 4 9.97 -7.53 0.44
CA LYS A 4 9.93 -8.98 0.67
C LYS A 4 9.67 -9.75 -0.63
N THR A 5 10.25 -10.94 -0.74
CA THR A 5 9.95 -11.92 -1.79
C THR A 5 9.00 -12.99 -1.28
N ILE A 6 8.08 -13.45 -2.14
CA ILE A 6 7.23 -14.61 -1.86
C ILE A 6 7.75 -15.80 -2.66
N ILE A 7 7.88 -16.96 -2.02
CA ILE A 7 8.28 -18.22 -2.67
C ILE A 7 7.19 -19.24 -2.35
N LEU A 8 6.58 -19.80 -3.40
CA LEU A 8 5.48 -20.74 -3.28
C LEU A 8 5.70 -21.93 -4.23
N THR A 9 6.32 -22.99 -3.72
CA THR A 9 6.60 -24.19 -4.51
C THR A 9 6.34 -25.48 -3.73
N GLN A 10 6.00 -26.53 -4.47
CA GLN A 10 5.88 -27.90 -4.01
C GLN A 10 7.26 -28.54 -3.76
N ASP A 11 8.30 -28.09 -4.48
CA ASP A 11 9.64 -28.64 -4.34
C ASP A 11 10.38 -27.99 -3.16
N LYS A 12 10.31 -28.64 -1.99
CA LYS A 12 10.96 -28.17 -0.76
C LYS A 12 12.47 -28.11 -0.83
N ARG A 13 13.10 -28.96 -1.66
CA ARG A 13 14.55 -28.90 -1.84
C ARG A 13 14.89 -27.66 -2.64
N PHE A 14 14.20 -27.43 -3.75
CA PHE A 14 14.43 -26.24 -4.55
C PHE A 14 14.12 -24.95 -3.79
N GLU A 15 13.03 -24.93 -3.01
CA GLU A 15 12.68 -23.84 -2.10
C GLU A 15 13.85 -23.47 -1.17
N HIS A 16 14.53 -24.47 -0.61
CA HIS A 16 15.69 -24.27 0.25
C HIS A 16 16.86 -23.62 -0.49
N PHE A 17 17.17 -24.04 -1.71
CA PHE A 17 18.22 -23.44 -2.53
C PHE A 17 17.90 -21.97 -2.87
N ILE A 18 16.66 -21.67 -3.24
CA ILE A 18 16.19 -20.29 -3.51
C ILE A 18 16.33 -19.42 -2.25
N LYS A 19 15.91 -19.93 -1.09
CA LYS A 19 16.04 -19.21 0.19
C LYS A 19 17.50 -18.95 0.56
N ASN A 20 18.39 -19.92 0.32
CA ASN A 20 19.82 -19.73 0.55
C ASN A 20 20.41 -18.66 -0.36
N LEU A 21 20.05 -18.66 -1.65
CA LEU A 21 20.44 -17.58 -2.57
C LEU A 21 20.03 -16.20 -2.04
N PHE A 22 18.77 -16.05 -1.62
CA PHE A 22 18.29 -14.78 -1.08
C PHE A 22 18.99 -14.37 0.22
N ARG A 23 19.31 -15.32 1.11
CA ARG A 23 20.13 -15.02 2.29
C ARG A 23 21.50 -14.48 1.90
N THR A 24 22.17 -15.11 0.94
CA THR A 24 23.48 -14.65 0.42
C THR A 24 23.39 -13.24 -0.16
N LYS A 25 22.30 -12.92 -0.88
CA LYS A 25 22.05 -11.57 -1.43
C LYS A 25 21.41 -10.60 -0.43
N LYS A 26 21.26 -10.97 0.85
CA LYS A 26 20.60 -10.16 1.90
C LYS A 26 19.18 -9.71 1.54
N MET A 27 18.46 -10.52 0.77
CA MET A 27 17.08 -10.28 0.38
C MET A 27 16.12 -10.94 1.38
N ASN A 28 15.11 -10.18 1.82
CA ASN A 28 14.09 -10.72 2.72
C ASN A 28 13.06 -11.53 1.94
N PHE A 29 12.59 -12.63 2.52
CA PHE A 29 11.48 -13.42 2.00
C PHE A 29 10.43 -13.66 3.08
N GLU A 30 9.18 -13.85 2.66
CA GLU A 30 8.05 -14.10 3.55
C GLU A 30 8.09 -15.53 4.10
N THR A 31 7.75 -15.69 5.38
CA THR A 31 7.70 -16.98 6.09
C THR A 31 6.50 -17.13 7.01
N ALA A 32 5.88 -16.02 7.44
CA ALA A 32 4.85 -15.97 8.45
C ALA A 32 3.42 -16.11 7.90
N LEU A 33 3.25 -16.08 6.57
CA LEU A 33 1.94 -16.18 5.91
C LEU A 33 1.80 -17.49 5.12
N PRO A 34 1.31 -18.59 5.74
CA PRO A 34 1.24 -19.90 5.10
C PRO A 34 0.48 -19.94 3.77
N LEU A 35 -0.61 -19.16 3.65
CA LEU A 35 -1.40 -19.08 2.40
C LEU A 35 -0.68 -18.40 1.24
N LEU A 36 0.52 -17.86 1.48
CA LEU A 36 1.41 -17.31 0.43
C LEU A 36 2.70 -18.11 0.27
N THR A 37 3.05 -18.98 1.22
CA THR A 37 4.36 -19.64 1.28
C THR A 37 4.31 -21.17 1.31
N ASN A 38 3.12 -21.77 1.49
CA ASN A 38 2.96 -23.21 1.61
C ASN A 38 1.80 -23.74 0.76
N ILE A 39 2.12 -24.59 -0.23
CA ILE A 39 1.14 -25.23 -1.11
C ILE A 39 0.18 -26.14 -0.34
N GLU A 40 0.63 -26.83 0.71
CA GLU A 40 -0.22 -27.72 1.50
C GLU A 40 -1.30 -26.93 2.26
N ALA A 41 -0.92 -25.83 2.89
CA ALA A 41 -1.87 -24.93 3.57
C ALA A 41 -2.90 -24.36 2.59
N ILE A 42 -2.47 -24.02 1.37
CA ILE A 42 -3.36 -23.58 0.30
C ILE A 42 -4.30 -24.72 -0.13
N ARG A 43 -3.81 -25.95 -0.28
CA ARG A 43 -4.63 -27.10 -0.65
C ARG A 43 -5.72 -27.37 0.38
N GLU A 44 -5.35 -27.35 1.66
CA GLU A 44 -6.30 -27.49 2.78
C GLU A 44 -7.37 -26.38 2.75
N ASP A 45 -6.96 -25.11 2.58
CA ASP A 45 -7.89 -23.98 2.51
C ASP A 45 -8.85 -24.09 1.32
N ILE A 46 -8.33 -24.45 0.13
CA ILE A 46 -9.15 -24.65 -1.06
C ILE A 46 -10.13 -25.81 -0.87
N HIS A 47 -9.73 -26.94 -0.27
CA HIS A 47 -10.64 -28.05 0.01
C HIS A 47 -11.72 -27.68 1.02
N LYS A 48 -11.39 -26.85 2.01
CA LYS A 48 -12.34 -26.40 3.04
C LYS A 48 -13.34 -25.37 2.53
N VAL A 49 -12.88 -24.39 1.74
CA VAL A 49 -13.67 -23.20 1.35
C VAL A 49 -14.19 -23.30 -0.09
N GLY A 50 -13.60 -24.14 -0.93
CA GLY A 50 -13.94 -24.31 -2.35
C GLY A 50 -13.49 -23.15 -3.27
N THR A 51 -13.02 -22.04 -2.71
CA THR A 51 -12.62 -20.83 -3.43
C THR A 51 -11.25 -20.33 -2.98
N THR A 52 -10.69 -19.32 -3.66
CA THR A 52 -9.40 -18.70 -3.31
C THR A 52 -9.57 -17.36 -2.57
N VAL A 53 -10.72 -17.12 -1.93
CA VAL A 53 -11.02 -15.85 -1.25
C VAL A 53 -10.05 -15.53 -0.12
N ASN A 54 -9.68 -16.52 0.69
CA ASN A 54 -8.75 -16.33 1.81
C ASN A 54 -7.35 -16.01 1.32
N ILE A 55 -6.88 -16.68 0.26
CA ILE A 55 -5.59 -16.40 -0.39
C ILE A 55 -5.55 -14.95 -0.88
N ARG A 56 -6.60 -14.48 -1.55
CA ARG A 56 -6.71 -13.08 -2.01
C ARG A 56 -6.70 -12.09 -0.83
N SER A 57 -7.40 -12.41 0.25
CA SER A 57 -7.44 -11.60 1.46
C SER A 57 -6.07 -11.47 2.12
N VAL A 58 -5.37 -12.59 2.33
CA VAL A 58 -4.01 -12.61 2.90
C VAL A 58 -3.03 -11.89 1.99
N PHE A 59 -3.13 -12.07 0.67
CA PHE A 59 -2.30 -11.33 -0.28
C PHE A 59 -2.55 -9.82 -0.20
N GLY A 60 -3.82 -9.38 -0.14
CA GLY A 60 -4.16 -7.98 0.05
C GLY A 60 -3.60 -7.41 1.36
N HIS A 61 -3.65 -8.18 2.46
CA HIS A 61 -3.06 -7.78 3.73
C HIS A 61 -1.52 -7.67 3.66
N PHE A 62 -0.86 -8.62 2.99
CA PHE A 62 0.57 -8.55 2.72
C PHE A 62 0.94 -7.27 1.99
N ILE A 63 0.19 -6.92 0.93
CA ILE A 63 0.43 -5.73 0.13
C ILE A 63 0.23 -4.45 0.95
N LYS A 64 -0.80 -4.40 1.81
CA LYS A 64 -1.03 -3.25 2.71
C LYS A 64 0.13 -3.04 3.70
N ASN A 65 0.67 -4.12 4.25
CA ASN A 65 1.71 -4.02 5.28
C ASN A 65 3.13 -3.84 4.71
N TYR A 66 3.41 -4.45 3.56
CA TYR A 66 4.78 -4.55 3.01
C TYR A 66 4.95 -3.92 1.62
N GLY A 67 3.85 -3.56 0.95
CA GLY A 67 3.81 -3.19 -0.47
C GLY A 67 3.89 -4.41 -1.39
N PHE A 68 4.01 -4.15 -2.70
CA PHE A 68 4.25 -5.21 -3.68
C PHE A 68 5.48 -6.03 -3.32
N PRO A 69 5.47 -7.37 -3.50
CA PRO A 69 6.65 -8.16 -3.27
C PRO A 69 7.71 -7.81 -4.31
N PHE A 70 8.99 -7.86 -3.91
CA PHE A 70 10.12 -7.69 -4.83
C PHE A 70 9.99 -8.66 -6.02
N MET A 71 9.66 -9.91 -5.71
CA MET A 71 9.27 -10.92 -6.68
C MET A 71 8.36 -11.96 -6.05
N PHE A 72 7.57 -12.63 -6.87
CA PHE A 72 6.76 -13.77 -6.50
C PHE A 72 7.22 -14.97 -7.32
N ILE A 73 7.90 -15.93 -6.67
CA ILE A 73 8.32 -17.18 -7.29
C ILE A 73 7.25 -18.24 -7.02
N MET A 74 6.70 -18.84 -8.07
CA MET A 74 5.66 -19.87 -7.90
C MET A 74 5.73 -20.97 -8.94
N ASP A 75 5.28 -22.17 -8.59
CA ASP A 75 5.02 -23.22 -9.58
C ASP A 75 3.95 -22.76 -10.57
N TYR A 76 4.22 -22.98 -11.87
CA TYR A 76 3.28 -22.61 -12.94
C TYR A 76 2.00 -23.44 -12.93
N GLN A 77 2.13 -24.73 -12.62
CA GLN A 77 1.01 -25.65 -12.45
C GLN A 77 1.11 -26.30 -11.07
N VAL A 78 -0.03 -26.35 -10.37
CA VAL A 78 -0.16 -27.02 -9.08
C VAL A 78 -1.43 -27.85 -9.10
N ASP A 79 -1.29 -29.15 -8.90
CA ASP A 79 -2.43 -30.04 -8.78
C ASP A 79 -3.01 -29.98 -7.37
N PHE A 80 -4.22 -29.43 -7.27
CA PHE A 80 -5.01 -29.40 -6.04
C PHE A 80 -6.01 -30.55 -5.95
N SER A 81 -5.97 -31.53 -6.86
CA SER A 81 -6.94 -32.62 -6.94
C SER A 81 -8.39 -32.14 -7.07
N LEU A 82 -8.57 -30.99 -7.73
CA LEU A 82 -9.88 -30.42 -8.02
C LEU A 82 -10.49 -31.04 -9.27
N PRO A 83 -11.83 -31.11 -9.38
CA PRO A 83 -12.49 -31.49 -10.63
C PRO A 83 -12.04 -30.61 -11.80
N LEU A 84 -11.93 -31.19 -13.00
CA LEU A 84 -11.49 -30.50 -14.23
C LEU A 84 -12.28 -29.22 -14.52
N GLN A 85 -13.57 -29.20 -14.22
CA GLN A 85 -14.44 -28.03 -14.36
C GLN A 85 -14.03 -26.83 -13.47
N HIS A 86 -13.27 -27.06 -12.40
CA HIS A 86 -12.80 -26.02 -11.48
C HIS A 86 -11.34 -25.62 -11.68
N ASP A 87 -10.52 -26.48 -12.25
CA ASP A 87 -9.11 -26.19 -12.56
C ASP A 87 -8.57 -27.06 -13.73
N PRO A 88 -9.04 -26.82 -14.97
CA PRO A 88 -8.80 -27.73 -16.09
C PRO A 88 -7.32 -27.81 -16.51
N ASP A 89 -6.57 -26.75 -16.25
CA ASP A 89 -5.17 -26.60 -16.64
C ASP A 89 -4.20 -26.56 -15.44
N LYS A 90 -4.71 -26.78 -14.22
CA LYS A 90 -3.94 -26.74 -12.96
C LYS A 90 -3.29 -25.38 -12.67
N ARG A 91 -3.87 -24.29 -13.19
CA ARG A 91 -3.36 -22.90 -13.07
C ARG A 91 -4.22 -22.01 -12.18
N LYS A 92 -5.09 -22.58 -11.33
CA LYS A 92 -5.98 -21.80 -10.45
C LYS A 92 -5.25 -20.79 -9.58
N LEU A 93 -4.06 -21.11 -9.07
CA LEU A 93 -3.24 -20.15 -8.32
C LEU A 93 -2.68 -19.02 -9.18
N VAL A 94 -2.15 -19.35 -10.36
CA VAL A 94 -1.62 -18.33 -11.29
C VAL A 94 -2.72 -17.32 -11.62
N ARG A 95 -3.91 -17.80 -11.99
CA ARG A 95 -5.08 -16.94 -12.23
C ARG A 95 -5.44 -16.09 -11.01
N THR A 96 -5.42 -16.68 -9.82
CA THR A 96 -5.76 -15.99 -8.57
C THR A 96 -4.82 -14.82 -8.29
N PHE A 97 -3.50 -15.03 -8.39
CA PHE A 97 -2.52 -13.97 -8.10
C PHE A 97 -2.48 -12.91 -9.20
N LEU A 98 -2.57 -13.30 -10.48
CA LEU A 98 -2.66 -12.34 -11.58
C LEU A 98 -3.88 -11.44 -11.44
N LEU A 99 -5.03 -12.02 -11.09
CA LEU A 99 -6.24 -11.27 -10.81
C LEU A 99 -6.04 -10.31 -9.64
N ALA A 100 -5.45 -10.78 -8.53
CA ALA A 100 -5.19 -9.94 -7.37
C ALA A 100 -4.26 -8.76 -7.72
N TYR A 101 -3.18 -9.01 -8.47
CA TYR A 101 -2.30 -7.97 -8.97
C TYR A 101 -3.01 -6.98 -9.89
N ALA A 102 -3.83 -7.45 -10.83
CA ALA A 102 -4.59 -6.59 -11.73
C ALA A 102 -5.53 -5.66 -10.96
N LEU A 103 -6.22 -6.17 -9.93
CA LEU A 103 -7.09 -5.37 -9.06
C LEU A 103 -6.30 -4.33 -8.26
N LEU A 104 -5.12 -4.72 -7.75
CA LEU A 104 -4.24 -3.82 -7.01
C LEU A 104 -3.67 -2.71 -7.90
N ALA A 105 -3.44 -2.96 -9.19
CA ALA A 105 -2.98 -1.93 -10.13
C ALA A 105 -3.93 -0.74 -10.29
N TYR A 106 -5.21 -0.95 -9.94
CA TYR A 106 -6.26 0.08 -9.96
C TYR A 106 -6.61 0.60 -8.57
N SER A 107 -5.96 0.06 -7.54
CA SER A 107 -6.12 0.53 -6.17
C SER A 107 -5.22 1.74 -5.94
N LYS A 108 -5.78 2.77 -5.30
CA LYS A 108 -5.08 4.03 -5.05
C LYS A 108 -3.81 3.80 -4.22
N GLY A 109 -2.68 4.36 -4.64
CA GLY A 109 -1.37 4.18 -4.02
C GLY A 109 -0.55 2.99 -4.56
N PHE A 110 -1.07 2.28 -5.55
CA PHE A 110 -0.42 1.14 -6.20
C PHE A 110 -0.34 1.25 -7.74
N GLU A 111 -0.64 2.43 -8.29
CA GLU A 111 -0.73 2.71 -9.72
C GLU A 111 0.61 2.48 -10.45
N ASN A 112 1.73 2.71 -9.75
CA ASN A 112 3.09 2.50 -10.24
C ASN A 112 3.69 1.17 -9.75
N GLY A 113 2.86 0.25 -9.28
CA GLY A 113 3.28 -1.09 -8.89
C GLY A 113 3.77 -1.91 -10.08
N VAL A 114 4.60 -2.91 -9.80
CA VAL A 114 5.05 -3.90 -10.78
C VAL A 114 4.88 -5.30 -10.19
N ALA A 115 4.20 -6.15 -10.94
CA ALA A 115 4.03 -7.56 -10.63
C ALA A 115 5.20 -8.36 -11.24
N ASN A 116 6.28 -8.50 -10.45
CA ASN A 116 7.43 -9.33 -10.77
C ASN A 116 7.15 -10.78 -10.41
N ILE A 117 6.90 -11.65 -11.40
CA ILE A 117 6.52 -13.05 -11.20
C ILE A 117 7.52 -13.96 -11.90
N VAL A 118 8.03 -14.96 -11.19
CA VAL A 118 8.88 -16.01 -11.74
C VAL A 118 8.16 -17.35 -11.64
N PHE A 119 7.89 -17.95 -12.80
CA PHE A 119 7.29 -19.27 -12.87
C PHE A 119 8.37 -20.36 -12.79
N ILE A 120 8.17 -21.34 -11.90
CA ILE A 120 8.90 -22.61 -11.92
C ILE A 120 8.15 -23.53 -12.89
N ILE A 121 8.84 -23.95 -13.94
CA ILE A 121 8.23 -24.66 -15.08
C ILE A 121 8.90 -26.00 -15.38
N GLU A 122 8.16 -26.92 -15.95
CA GLU A 122 8.70 -28.11 -16.60
C GLU A 122 9.08 -27.80 -18.06
N LYS A 123 9.98 -28.61 -18.64
CA LYS A 123 10.40 -28.45 -20.04
C LYS A 123 9.23 -28.44 -21.02
N SER A 124 8.21 -29.28 -20.77
CA SER A 124 6.98 -29.36 -21.56
C SER A 124 6.19 -28.05 -21.60
N GLN A 125 6.33 -27.20 -20.59
CA GLN A 125 5.59 -25.94 -20.45
C GLN A 125 6.32 -24.74 -21.07
N PHE A 126 7.58 -24.91 -21.48
CA PHE A 126 8.45 -23.84 -21.95
C PHE A 126 7.87 -23.02 -23.10
N SER A 127 7.36 -23.70 -24.13
CA SER A 127 6.80 -23.04 -25.32
C SER A 127 5.69 -22.06 -24.92
N THR A 128 4.77 -22.48 -24.04
CA THR A 128 3.66 -21.66 -23.58
C THR A 128 4.11 -20.54 -22.63
N VAL A 129 4.92 -20.85 -21.63
CA VAL A 129 5.33 -19.86 -20.62
C VAL A 129 6.26 -18.81 -21.21
N SER A 130 7.13 -19.17 -22.15
CA SER A 130 7.99 -18.21 -22.85
C SER A 130 7.17 -17.22 -23.71
N GLN A 131 6.04 -17.65 -24.28
CA GLN A 131 5.11 -16.74 -24.96
C GLN A 131 4.44 -15.79 -23.97
N PHE A 132 4.03 -16.27 -22.80
CA PHE A 132 3.46 -15.42 -21.75
C PHE A 132 4.46 -14.41 -21.21
N ALA A 133 5.72 -14.81 -21.03
CA ALA A 133 6.81 -13.91 -20.65
C ALA A 133 7.00 -12.76 -21.65
N LYS A 134 6.91 -13.05 -22.95
CA LYS A 134 6.99 -12.05 -24.03
C LYS A 134 5.70 -11.23 -24.19
N ASN A 135 4.56 -11.82 -23.85
CA ASN A 135 3.25 -11.21 -24.00
C ASN A 135 2.30 -11.59 -22.85
N PRO A 136 2.33 -10.86 -21.73
CA PRO A 136 1.47 -11.16 -20.57
C PRO A 136 -0.04 -11.12 -20.88
N THR A 137 -0.47 -10.38 -21.92
CA THR A 137 -1.90 -10.30 -22.29
C THR A 137 -2.48 -11.66 -22.63
N LEU A 138 -1.70 -12.56 -23.26
CA LEU A 138 -2.14 -13.93 -23.60
C LEU A 138 -2.55 -14.73 -22.37
N LEU A 139 -1.90 -14.47 -21.24
CA LEU A 139 -2.23 -15.12 -19.97
C LEU A 139 -3.44 -14.45 -19.30
N LEU A 140 -3.58 -13.13 -19.42
CA LEU A 140 -4.73 -12.38 -18.90
C LEU A 140 -6.03 -12.67 -19.67
N GLU A 141 -5.96 -12.92 -20.98
CA GLU A 141 -7.09 -13.33 -21.82
C GLU A 141 -7.74 -14.64 -21.34
N GLN A 142 -6.98 -15.48 -20.63
CA GLN A 142 -7.45 -16.74 -20.06
C GLN A 142 -8.17 -16.55 -18.71
N ILE A 143 -8.24 -15.31 -18.20
CA ILE A 143 -8.88 -14.99 -16.92
C ILE A 143 -10.26 -14.40 -17.19
N ARG A 144 -11.29 -15.11 -16.75
CA ARG A 144 -12.68 -14.63 -16.72
C ARG A 144 -13.30 -14.89 -15.36
N THR A 145 -14.08 -13.94 -14.89
CA THR A 145 -14.82 -14.02 -13.64
C THR A 145 -16.31 -13.77 -13.89
N ARG A 146 -17.15 -14.00 -12.88
CA ARG A 146 -18.58 -13.66 -12.94
C ARG A 146 -18.85 -12.16 -12.68
N ASP A 147 -17.81 -11.38 -12.38
CA ASP A 147 -17.94 -9.96 -12.05
C ASP A 147 -17.46 -9.11 -13.24
N ASP A 148 -18.41 -8.40 -13.87
CA ASP A 148 -18.15 -7.57 -15.05
C ASP A 148 -17.17 -6.42 -14.78
N ARG A 149 -17.12 -5.90 -13.54
CA ARG A 149 -16.18 -4.84 -13.16
C ARG A 149 -14.76 -5.38 -13.15
N ILE A 150 -14.57 -6.58 -12.61
CA ILE A 150 -13.28 -7.27 -12.60
C ILE A 150 -12.87 -7.63 -14.04
N ASN A 151 -13.81 -8.09 -14.87
CA ASN A 151 -13.55 -8.38 -16.27
C ASN A 151 -13.14 -7.11 -17.05
N ALA A 152 -13.77 -5.96 -16.79
CA ALA A 152 -13.38 -4.68 -17.40
C ALA A 152 -11.94 -4.27 -17.02
N ILE A 153 -11.53 -4.51 -15.77
CA ILE A 153 -10.15 -4.30 -15.32
C ILE A 153 -9.18 -5.21 -16.09
N ILE A 154 -9.49 -6.50 -16.25
CA ILE A 154 -8.65 -7.42 -17.03
C ILE A 154 -8.57 -6.97 -18.49
N ASP A 155 -9.72 -6.64 -19.10
CA ASP A 155 -9.80 -6.24 -20.50
C ASP A 155 -9.03 -4.95 -20.78
N SER A 156 -8.92 -4.05 -19.80
CA SER A 156 -8.08 -2.85 -19.94
C SER A 156 -6.59 -3.17 -20.13
N PHE A 157 -6.10 -4.23 -19.47
CA PHE A 157 -4.73 -4.71 -19.66
C PHE A 157 -4.58 -5.45 -20.98
N VAL A 158 -5.57 -6.25 -21.36
CA VAL A 158 -5.58 -6.97 -22.66
C VAL A 158 -5.55 -5.98 -23.82
N LYS A 159 -6.35 -4.90 -23.76
CA LYS A 159 -6.41 -3.86 -24.79
C LYS A 159 -5.15 -2.99 -24.85
N ASN A 160 -4.43 -2.83 -23.74
CA ASN A 160 -3.19 -2.06 -23.68
C ASN A 160 -1.99 -2.95 -23.37
N ARG A 161 -1.46 -3.58 -24.42
CA ARG A 161 -0.33 -4.51 -24.35
C ARG A 161 0.90 -3.93 -23.69
N GLU A 162 1.21 -2.66 -23.95
CA GLU A 162 2.39 -2.01 -23.37
C GLU A 162 2.22 -1.78 -21.86
N ARG A 163 1.02 -1.39 -21.42
CA ARG A 163 0.70 -1.33 -19.98
C ARG A 163 0.80 -2.70 -19.32
N ALA A 164 0.30 -3.74 -19.96
CA ALA A 164 0.41 -5.11 -19.44
C ALA A 164 1.87 -5.56 -19.32
N LYS A 165 2.71 -5.31 -20.34
CA LYS A 165 4.15 -5.60 -20.27
C LYS A 165 4.89 -4.77 -19.24
N ALA A 166 4.50 -3.51 -19.04
CA ALA A 166 5.10 -2.64 -18.03
C ALA A 166 4.78 -3.14 -16.62
N PHE A 167 3.53 -3.52 -16.37
CA PHE A 167 3.06 -3.94 -15.06
C PHE A 167 3.39 -5.40 -14.72
N PHE A 168 3.16 -6.36 -15.63
CA PHE A 168 3.42 -7.79 -15.40
C PHE A 168 4.78 -8.19 -15.98
N LYS A 169 5.80 -8.27 -15.11
CA LYS A 169 7.12 -8.79 -15.46
C LYS A 169 7.17 -10.28 -15.17
N LEU A 170 6.88 -11.05 -16.21
CA LEU A 170 6.85 -12.50 -16.15
C LEU A 170 8.18 -13.08 -16.61
N SER A 171 8.80 -13.89 -15.77
CA SER A 171 10.00 -14.67 -16.06
C SER A 171 9.78 -16.14 -15.71
N TYR A 172 10.73 -17.01 -16.06
CA TYR A 172 10.65 -18.43 -15.69
C TYR A 172 12.03 -19.02 -15.40
N ILE A 173 12.02 -20.06 -14.58
CA ILE A 173 13.14 -20.97 -14.32
C ILE A 173 12.62 -22.40 -14.47
N PHE A 174 13.48 -23.32 -14.88
CA PHE A 174 13.08 -24.72 -14.95
C PHE A 174 13.07 -25.34 -13.56
N ARG A 175 12.14 -26.26 -13.34
CA ARG A 175 12.23 -27.22 -12.26
C ARG A 175 13.48 -28.07 -12.51
N PRO A 176 14.42 -28.12 -11.56
CA PRO A 176 15.68 -28.84 -11.75
C PRO A 176 15.41 -30.34 -11.92
N GLU A 177 15.88 -30.92 -13.01
CA GLU A 177 15.97 -32.37 -13.16
C GLU A 177 17.25 -32.85 -12.45
N ASP A 178 17.15 -33.97 -11.73
CA ASP A 178 18.28 -34.66 -11.09
C ASP A 178 19.11 -33.82 -10.10
N GLY A 179 18.48 -32.83 -9.46
CA GLY A 179 19.15 -32.00 -8.45
C GLY A 179 20.23 -31.07 -8.99
N LYS A 180 20.24 -30.78 -10.29
CA LYS A 180 21.15 -29.79 -10.91
C LYS A 180 20.63 -28.37 -10.72
N TYR A 181 20.66 -27.89 -9.47
CA TYR A 181 20.12 -26.58 -9.09
C TYR A 181 20.95 -25.40 -9.60
N ALA A 182 22.26 -25.57 -9.82
CA ALA A 182 23.20 -24.47 -10.07
C ALA A 182 22.83 -23.60 -11.29
N VAL A 183 22.41 -24.24 -12.39
CA VAL A 183 22.04 -23.53 -13.63
C VAL A 183 20.81 -22.65 -13.43
N GLU A 184 19.82 -23.15 -12.68
CA GLU A 184 18.57 -22.41 -12.44
C GLU A 184 18.76 -21.33 -11.35
N ILE A 185 19.71 -21.54 -10.43
CA ILE A 185 20.16 -20.49 -9.50
C ILE A 185 20.84 -19.36 -10.26
N GLU A 186 21.79 -19.64 -11.16
CA GLU A 186 22.45 -18.61 -11.98
C GLU A 186 21.43 -17.83 -12.84
N ARG A 187 20.44 -18.54 -13.39
CA ARG A 187 19.34 -17.88 -14.12
C ARG A 187 18.50 -16.98 -13.21
N LEU A 188 18.18 -17.45 -12.01
CA LEU A 188 17.45 -16.66 -11.03
C LEU A 188 18.22 -15.40 -10.63
N GLU A 189 19.55 -15.48 -10.50
CA GLU A 189 20.40 -14.30 -10.24
C GLU A 189 20.26 -13.24 -11.34
N LYS A 190 20.32 -13.65 -12.62
CA LYS A 190 20.11 -12.74 -13.75
C LYS A 190 18.72 -12.11 -13.72
N ILE A 191 17.70 -12.88 -13.34
CA ILE A 191 16.32 -12.36 -13.20
C ILE A 191 16.25 -11.33 -12.07
N ILE A 192 16.89 -11.58 -10.92
CA ILE A 192 16.96 -10.63 -9.80
C ILE A 192 17.57 -9.31 -10.28
N GLU A 193 18.68 -9.34 -11.02
CA GLU A 193 19.31 -8.12 -11.54
C GLU A 193 18.42 -7.33 -12.51
N ILE A 194 17.64 -8.02 -13.35
CA ILE A 194 16.68 -7.38 -14.26
C ILE A 194 15.57 -6.72 -13.45
N PHE A 195 15.02 -7.42 -12.45
CA PHE A 195 13.93 -6.91 -11.62
C PHE A 195 14.37 -5.74 -10.74
N THR A 196 15.58 -5.79 -10.16
CA THR A 196 16.15 -4.68 -9.40
C THR A 196 16.26 -3.42 -10.27
N ARG A 197 16.92 -3.51 -11.43
CA ARG A 197 17.05 -2.38 -12.36
C ARG A 197 15.71 -1.80 -12.78
N HIS A 198 14.71 -2.66 -12.97
CA HIS A 198 13.39 -2.21 -13.35
C HIS A 198 12.64 -1.52 -12.21
N ILE A 199 12.70 -2.08 -10.99
CA ILE A 199 12.14 -1.42 -9.80
C ILE A 199 12.79 -0.06 -9.60
N ASP A 200 14.11 0.03 -9.72
CA ASP A 200 14.85 1.28 -9.56
C ASP A 200 14.43 2.30 -10.62
N SER A 201 14.28 1.89 -11.89
CA SER A 201 13.77 2.76 -12.97
C SER A 201 12.35 3.24 -12.72
N VAL A 202 11.46 2.39 -12.21
CA VAL A 202 10.09 2.80 -11.87
C VAL A 202 10.10 3.76 -10.69
N GLN A 203 10.92 3.51 -9.67
CA GLN A 203 11.07 4.42 -8.54
C GLN A 203 11.67 5.77 -8.96
N GLN A 204 12.64 5.78 -9.87
CA GLN A 204 13.24 6.98 -10.46
C GLN A 204 12.24 7.75 -11.34
N THR A 205 11.42 7.07 -12.15
CA THR A 205 10.37 7.74 -12.94
C THR A 205 9.31 8.35 -12.03
N VAL A 206 8.98 7.66 -10.93
CA VAL A 206 8.14 8.18 -9.85
C VAL A 206 8.87 9.27 -9.05
N GLU A 207 10.19 9.42 -9.16
CA GLU A 207 10.97 10.54 -8.61
C GLU A 207 10.95 11.76 -9.52
N GLU A 208 11.16 11.55 -10.82
CA GLU A 208 11.27 12.59 -11.83
C GLU A 208 9.92 13.18 -12.22
N LYS A 209 8.83 12.40 -12.14
CA LYS A 209 7.45 12.89 -12.32
C LYS A 209 6.84 13.46 -11.04
N ARG A 210 7.60 13.58 -9.94
CA ARG A 210 7.13 14.28 -8.73
C ARG A 210 6.98 15.75 -9.06
N PRO A 211 5.78 16.36 -8.94
CA PRO A 211 5.75 17.77 -8.65
C PRO A 211 6.50 17.93 -7.32
N SER A 212 7.64 18.61 -7.35
CA SER A 212 8.29 19.08 -6.13
C SER A 212 7.31 20.05 -5.46
N THR A 213 6.51 19.58 -4.51
CA THR A 213 6.06 20.49 -3.46
C THR A 213 7.33 20.93 -2.77
N GLU A 214 7.79 22.14 -3.08
CA GLU A 214 8.98 22.74 -2.50
C GLU A 214 8.94 22.53 -0.98
N MET A 215 9.97 21.88 -0.46
CA MET A 215 10.17 21.86 0.99
C MET A 215 10.41 23.30 1.41
N ILE A 216 9.54 23.81 2.25
CA ILE A 216 9.67 25.17 2.76
C ILE A 216 10.72 25.13 3.86
N THR A 217 11.96 25.48 3.50
CA THR A 217 13.15 25.35 4.37
C THR A 217 13.40 26.54 5.28
N GLY A 218 12.62 27.63 5.13
CA GLY A 218 12.72 28.82 5.96
C GLY A 218 12.46 28.55 7.45
N ASP A 219 13.09 29.33 8.33
CA ASP A 219 12.80 29.29 9.76
C ASP A 219 11.47 30.01 10.03
N LEU A 220 10.41 29.22 10.07
CA LEU A 220 9.05 29.68 10.26
C LEU A 220 8.60 29.42 11.70
N LYS A 221 7.78 30.33 12.23
CA LYS A 221 7.10 30.11 13.50
C LYS A 221 6.08 28.95 13.34
N PRO A 222 6.07 27.95 14.23
CA PRO A 222 5.09 26.88 14.21
C PRO A 222 3.66 27.39 14.31
N ALA A 223 2.74 26.67 13.66
CA ALA A 223 1.33 27.00 13.68
C ALA A 223 0.77 27.01 15.10
N ASP A 224 -0.04 28.02 15.40
CA ASP A 224 -0.79 28.10 16.63
C ASP A 224 -1.96 27.11 16.58
N VAL A 225 -2.16 26.37 17.68
CA VAL A 225 -3.25 25.40 17.85
C VAL A 225 -4.28 26.00 18.77
N ILE A 226 -5.48 26.23 18.25
CA ILE A 226 -6.53 26.98 18.94
C ILE A 226 -7.77 26.09 19.08
N CYS A 227 -8.32 25.98 20.28
CA CYS A 227 -9.55 25.23 20.52
C CYS A 227 -10.47 25.98 21.48
N ARG A 228 -11.76 26.10 21.14
CA ARG A 228 -12.74 26.64 22.06
C ARG A 228 -13.15 25.57 23.08
N ALA A 229 -12.82 25.83 24.33
CA ALA A 229 -13.07 24.90 25.44
C ALA A 229 -14.44 25.10 26.09
N ALA A 230 -14.96 26.32 26.09
CA ALA A 230 -16.27 26.66 26.68
C ALA A 230 -16.85 27.94 26.05
N VAL A 231 -18.00 28.41 26.55
CA VAL A 231 -18.70 29.60 26.06
C VAL A 231 -17.79 30.82 25.97
N GLU A 232 -16.89 31.03 26.94
CA GLU A 232 -16.00 32.21 27.02
C GLU A 232 -14.50 31.86 27.12
N LYS A 233 -14.13 30.59 27.01
CA LYS A 233 -12.74 30.14 27.16
C LYS A 233 -12.16 29.56 25.88
N LEU A 234 -10.96 30.01 25.55
CA LEU A 234 -10.12 29.53 24.45
C LEU A 234 -8.89 28.85 25.01
N ILE A 235 -8.46 27.78 24.35
CA ILE A 235 -7.13 27.21 24.53
C ILE A 235 -6.30 27.64 23.33
N VAL A 236 -5.13 28.22 23.59
CA VAL A 236 -4.13 28.55 22.56
C VAL A 236 -2.83 27.90 22.96
N ASN A 237 -2.34 26.97 22.14
CA ASN A 237 -1.09 26.24 22.38
C ASN A 237 -1.01 25.55 23.75
N GLY A 238 -2.15 25.08 24.28
CA GLY A 238 -2.23 24.45 25.59
C GLY A 238 -2.41 25.42 26.77
N GLU A 239 -2.61 26.71 26.53
CA GLU A 239 -2.89 27.70 27.57
C GLU A 239 -4.34 28.19 27.51
N LEU A 240 -5.00 28.25 28.67
CA LEU A 240 -6.41 28.66 28.78
C LEU A 240 -6.50 30.18 28.98
N ARG A 241 -7.27 30.87 28.13
CA ARG A 241 -7.56 32.30 28.25
C ARG A 241 -9.01 32.65 27.95
N ASN A 242 -9.40 33.88 28.28
CA ASN A 242 -10.70 34.43 27.91
C ASN A 242 -10.73 34.79 26.41
N MET A 243 -11.87 34.57 25.78
CA MET A 243 -12.13 34.94 24.39
C MET A 243 -12.54 36.41 24.24
N SER A 244 -12.13 37.03 23.14
CA SER A 244 -12.74 38.27 22.66
C SER A 244 -14.09 38.02 21.96
N GLU A 245 -14.88 39.06 21.73
CA GLU A 245 -16.16 38.96 21.00
C GLU A 245 -15.98 38.51 19.54
N GLU A 246 -14.87 38.89 18.88
CA GLU A 246 -14.55 38.45 17.52
C GLU A 246 -14.24 36.94 17.46
N GLU A 247 -13.56 36.43 18.49
CA GLU A 247 -13.17 35.02 18.60
C GLU A 247 -14.39 34.11 18.86
N LYS A 248 -15.39 34.60 19.59
CA LYS A 248 -16.65 33.88 19.85
C LYS A 248 -17.39 33.51 18.56
N ASN A 249 -17.29 34.35 17.53
CA ASN A 249 -17.92 34.14 16.22
C ASN A 249 -17.05 33.30 15.27
N THR A 250 -15.74 33.22 15.52
CA THR A 250 -14.79 32.54 14.64
C THR A 250 -14.58 31.08 15.03
N TYR A 251 -14.45 30.80 16.33
CA TYR A 251 -14.12 29.47 16.83
C TYR A 251 -15.37 28.77 17.37
N LEU A 252 -15.69 27.65 16.75
CA LEU A 252 -16.75 26.77 17.22
C LEU A 252 -16.21 25.85 18.33
N GLU A 253 -17.10 25.48 19.25
CA GLU A 253 -16.75 24.60 20.37
C GLU A 253 -16.20 23.27 19.87
N LYS A 254 -15.14 22.77 20.53
CA LYS A 254 -14.51 21.47 20.23
C LYS A 254 -13.95 21.30 18.82
N ASN A 255 -13.77 22.40 18.09
CA ASN A 255 -12.96 22.43 16.87
C ASN A 255 -11.55 22.90 17.21
N ILE A 256 -10.55 22.16 16.72
CA ILE A 256 -9.14 22.48 16.85
C ILE A 256 -8.69 23.13 15.55
N HIS A 257 -8.24 24.38 15.61
CA HIS A 257 -7.75 25.12 14.45
C HIS A 257 -6.22 25.14 14.47
N ILE A 258 -5.60 24.81 13.34
CA ILE A 258 -4.15 24.92 13.13
C ILE A 258 -3.92 26.14 12.24
N LEU A 259 -3.35 27.22 12.78
CA LEU A 259 -3.14 28.48 12.07
C LEU A 259 -1.65 28.83 11.97
N GLY A 260 -1.12 28.88 10.75
CA GLY A 260 0.30 29.22 10.50
C GLY A 260 1.07 28.08 9.83
N ALA A 261 2.36 27.95 10.11
CA ALA A 261 3.22 26.99 9.42
C ALA A 261 3.22 25.61 10.08
N ALA A 262 2.80 24.60 9.33
CA ALA A 262 2.84 23.19 9.70
C ALA A 262 3.62 22.41 8.63
N THR A 263 4.94 22.61 8.64
CA THR A 263 5.92 22.04 7.70
C THR A 263 6.78 21.00 8.40
N GLN A 264 7.69 20.32 7.69
CA GLN A 264 8.53 19.27 8.27
C GLN A 264 9.27 19.72 9.54
N LYS A 265 9.77 20.97 9.56
CA LYS A 265 10.49 21.55 10.71
C LYS A 265 9.56 21.88 11.88
N THR A 266 8.38 22.44 11.61
CA THR A 266 7.49 22.95 12.67
C THR A 266 6.47 21.93 13.17
N LEU A 267 6.22 20.85 12.41
CA LEU A 267 5.20 19.86 12.74
C LEU A 267 5.37 19.17 14.10
N PRO A 268 6.60 18.84 14.56
CA PRO A 268 6.77 18.26 15.89
C PRO A 268 6.15 19.15 16.98
N GLU A 269 6.43 20.45 16.96
CA GLU A 269 5.88 21.40 17.94
C GLU A 269 4.38 21.59 17.78
N VAL A 270 3.85 21.60 16.54
CA VAL A 270 2.40 21.64 16.29
C VAL A 270 1.70 20.42 16.92
N LYS A 271 2.29 19.22 16.83
CA LYS A 271 1.74 18.02 17.48
C LYS A 271 1.75 18.12 19.00
N ASP A 272 2.83 18.62 19.59
CA ASP A 272 2.91 18.84 21.04
C ASP A 272 1.86 19.83 21.53
N ARG A 273 1.57 20.87 20.73
CA ARG A 273 0.49 21.83 20.99
C ARG A 273 -0.90 21.19 20.87
N ILE A 274 -1.10 20.26 19.94
CA ILE A 274 -2.34 19.46 19.85
C ILE A 274 -2.50 18.60 21.11
N ILE A 275 -1.48 17.82 21.49
CA ILE A 275 -1.52 16.99 22.72
C ILE A 275 -1.82 17.87 23.94
N SER A 276 -1.15 19.01 24.07
CA SER A 276 -1.38 19.95 25.17
C SER A 276 -2.82 20.46 25.20
N THR A 277 -3.43 20.70 24.04
CA THR A 277 -4.84 21.07 23.92
C THR A 277 -5.76 19.96 24.42
N PHE A 278 -5.53 18.70 24.05
CA PHE A 278 -6.28 17.55 24.57
C PHE A 278 -6.14 17.42 26.10
N ASN A 279 -4.93 17.63 26.63
CA ASN A 279 -4.65 17.58 28.07
C ASN A 279 -5.38 18.66 28.87
N VAL A 280 -5.56 19.86 28.31
CA VAL A 280 -6.36 20.91 28.97
C VAL A 280 -7.85 20.63 28.82
N MET A 281 -8.29 20.17 27.66
CA MET A 281 -9.69 19.80 27.41
C MET A 281 -10.17 18.71 28.36
N SER A 282 -9.32 17.72 28.69
CA SER A 282 -9.67 16.66 29.66
C SER A 282 -10.02 17.18 31.07
N LYS A 283 -9.62 18.40 31.42
CA LYS A 283 -9.92 19.04 32.71
C LYS A 283 -11.09 20.03 32.63
N VAL A 284 -11.29 20.67 31.48
CA VAL A 284 -12.24 21.79 31.32
C VAL A 284 -13.53 21.34 30.64
N ASN A 285 -13.42 20.67 29.50
CA ASN A 285 -14.55 20.19 28.70
C ASN A 285 -14.08 18.97 27.88
N PRO A 286 -14.10 17.76 28.48
CA PRO A 286 -13.47 16.60 27.88
C PRO A 286 -14.05 16.23 26.53
N PHE A 287 -13.17 15.86 25.60
CA PHE A 287 -13.57 15.17 24.37
C PHE A 287 -14.06 13.76 24.71
N LYS A 288 -15.19 13.34 24.14
CA LYS A 288 -15.64 11.94 24.25
C LYS A 288 -15.06 11.12 23.10
N LYS A 289 -14.87 9.81 23.32
CA LYS A 289 -14.23 8.91 22.34
C LYS A 289 -14.93 8.92 20.96
N GLU A 290 -16.26 8.90 20.95
CA GLU A 290 -17.07 8.89 19.73
C GLU A 290 -17.56 10.29 19.31
N GLU A 291 -17.15 11.33 20.03
CA GLU A 291 -17.52 12.70 19.68
C GLU A 291 -16.78 13.13 18.41
N ARG A 292 -17.48 13.87 17.56
CA ARG A 292 -16.91 14.39 16.32
C ARG A 292 -15.99 15.57 16.66
N ILE A 293 -14.70 15.41 16.40
CA ILE A 293 -13.68 16.43 16.67
C ILE A 293 -13.12 16.88 15.33
N PHE A 294 -13.26 18.16 15.00
CA PHE A 294 -12.73 18.70 13.76
C PHE A 294 -11.38 19.37 13.96
N ILE A 295 -10.36 18.89 13.24
CA ILE A 295 -9.08 19.57 13.09
C ILE A 295 -9.15 20.42 11.81
N LYS A 296 -9.32 21.73 11.98
CA LYS A 296 -9.45 22.70 10.89
C LYS A 296 -8.10 23.26 10.48
N VAL A 297 -7.79 23.14 9.20
CA VAL A 297 -6.56 23.62 8.57
C VAL A 297 -6.94 24.53 7.40
N PRO A 298 -7.14 25.83 7.63
CA PRO A 298 -7.58 26.76 6.59
C PRO A 298 -6.51 26.96 5.51
N ASP A 299 -6.93 27.50 4.37
CA ASP A 299 -6.03 27.79 3.23
C ASP A 299 -4.96 28.85 3.54
N SER A 300 -5.14 29.64 4.60
CA SER A 300 -4.12 30.56 5.13
C SER A 300 -2.96 29.85 5.84
N SER A 301 -3.11 28.56 6.16
CA SER A 301 -2.05 27.77 6.79
C SER A 301 -1.02 27.34 5.75
N LEU A 302 0.25 27.35 6.15
CA LEU A 302 1.35 26.97 5.27
C LEU A 302 1.72 25.51 5.52
N LEU A 303 1.43 24.66 4.54
CA LEU A 303 1.68 23.22 4.58
C LEU A 303 2.70 22.83 3.52
N ASP A 304 3.54 21.85 3.83
CA ASP A 304 4.38 21.16 2.84
C ASP A 304 3.95 19.70 2.68
N GLY A 305 4.60 18.97 1.76
CA GLY A 305 4.29 17.56 1.50
C GLY A 305 4.51 16.61 2.67
N SER A 306 5.15 17.05 3.76
CA SER A 306 5.38 16.22 4.96
C SER A 306 4.17 16.21 5.90
N PHE A 307 3.31 17.23 5.83
CA PHE A 307 2.14 17.39 6.71
C PHE A 307 1.29 16.12 6.75
N ALA A 308 0.92 15.60 5.57
CA ALA A 308 -0.03 14.50 5.47
C ALA A 308 0.46 13.19 6.12
N ILE A 309 1.66 12.69 5.78
CA ILE A 309 2.23 11.49 6.42
C ILE A 309 2.37 11.67 7.92
N SER A 310 2.92 12.81 8.32
CA SER A 310 3.33 13.04 9.69
C SER A 310 2.12 13.25 10.59
N MET A 311 1.07 13.91 10.09
CA MET A 311 -0.21 14.08 10.79
C MET A 311 -1.02 12.78 10.82
N GLY A 312 -1.11 12.04 9.71
CA GLY A 312 -1.79 10.74 9.70
C GLY A 312 -1.19 9.75 10.69
N THR A 313 0.15 9.69 10.76
CA THR A 313 0.86 8.85 11.74
C THR A 313 0.59 9.30 13.18
N PHE A 314 0.52 10.61 13.42
CA PHE A 314 0.22 11.17 14.73
C PHE A 314 -1.20 10.81 15.19
N LEU A 315 -2.21 10.97 14.32
CA LEU A 315 -3.60 10.64 14.64
C LEU A 315 -3.77 9.17 15.01
N VAL A 316 -3.13 8.26 14.26
CA VAL A 316 -3.22 6.82 14.49
C VAL A 316 -2.48 6.36 15.75
N LYS A 317 -1.40 7.06 16.16
CA LYS A 317 -0.58 6.64 17.31
C LYS A 317 -1.01 7.31 18.60
N GLU A 318 -1.14 8.63 18.58
CA GLU A 318 -1.32 9.44 19.79
C GLU A 318 -2.79 9.72 20.08
N LEU A 319 -3.66 9.72 19.06
CA LEU A 319 -5.09 10.04 19.21
C LEU A 319 -6.00 8.86 18.83
N ALA A 320 -5.48 7.63 18.84
CA ALA A 320 -6.18 6.41 18.43
C ALA A 320 -7.48 6.13 19.22
N GLU A 321 -7.57 6.63 20.46
CA GLU A 321 -8.74 6.44 21.32
C GLU A 321 -9.96 7.29 20.94
N TYR A 322 -9.78 8.31 20.09
CA TYR A 322 -10.83 9.20 19.61
C TYR A 322 -11.22 8.81 18.18
N THR A 323 -12.30 8.05 18.03
CA THR A 323 -12.75 7.50 16.74
C THR A 323 -13.47 8.52 15.86
N GLY A 324 -13.89 9.65 16.43
CA GLY A 324 -14.62 10.72 15.73
C GLY A 324 -13.77 11.85 15.15
N ILE A 325 -12.45 11.73 15.10
CA ILE A 325 -11.58 12.79 14.56
C ILE A 325 -11.77 12.92 13.05
N SER A 326 -11.94 14.15 12.57
CA SER A 326 -11.96 14.50 11.16
C SER A 326 -11.13 15.75 10.88
N ILE A 327 -10.46 15.82 9.72
CA ILE A 327 -9.67 16.96 9.29
C ILE A 327 -10.45 17.74 8.22
N ASP A 328 -10.68 19.02 8.49
CA ASP A 328 -11.27 20.00 7.59
C ASP A 328 -10.14 20.83 6.97
N ILE A 329 -9.70 20.46 5.76
CA ILE A 329 -8.59 21.15 5.07
C ILE A 329 -9.18 22.08 4.02
N GLY A 330 -8.71 23.33 4.00
CA GLY A 330 -9.03 24.29 2.96
C GLY A 330 -8.77 23.75 1.55
N SER A 331 -9.55 24.21 0.57
CA SER A 331 -9.56 23.68 -0.79
C SER A 331 -8.20 23.72 -1.49
N LEU A 332 -7.45 24.82 -1.34
CA LEU A 332 -6.14 25.00 -1.98
C LEU A 332 -5.10 24.08 -1.34
N ASN A 333 -5.11 24.00 -0.01
CA ASN A 333 -4.22 23.11 0.73
C ASN A 333 -4.57 21.64 0.49
N LEU A 334 -5.85 21.31 0.33
CA LEU A 334 -6.30 19.96 0.00
C LEU A 334 -5.81 19.53 -1.38
N GLU A 335 -5.89 20.38 -2.40
CA GLU A 335 -5.34 20.09 -3.72
C GLU A 335 -3.83 19.88 -3.70
N LYS A 336 -3.08 20.73 -2.98
CA LYS A 336 -1.63 20.54 -2.77
C LYS A 336 -1.33 19.20 -2.12
N LEU A 337 -2.06 18.85 -1.06
CA LEU A 337 -1.83 17.61 -0.32
C LEU A 337 -2.28 16.36 -1.07
N LYS A 338 -3.37 16.41 -1.87
CA LYS A 338 -3.80 15.28 -2.72
C LYS A 338 -2.70 14.80 -3.67
N ASN A 339 -1.83 15.70 -4.09
CA ASN A 339 -0.68 15.39 -4.95
C ASN A 339 0.59 15.01 -4.18
N SER A 340 0.55 15.04 -2.83
CA SER A 340 1.67 14.64 -1.97
C SER A 340 1.69 13.13 -1.74
N GLN A 341 2.88 12.54 -1.58
CA GLN A 341 3.03 11.12 -1.25
C GLN A 341 2.30 10.71 0.02
N GLY A 342 2.03 11.66 0.93
CA GLY A 342 1.47 11.35 2.23
C GLY A 342 -0.03 11.43 2.37
N TYR A 343 -0.74 11.84 1.32
CA TYR A 343 -2.18 12.03 1.38
C TYR A 343 -2.94 10.83 1.92
N PHE A 344 -2.54 9.62 1.51
CA PHE A 344 -3.16 8.36 1.93
C PHE A 344 -3.20 8.20 3.45
N ALA A 345 -2.26 8.82 4.19
CA ALA A 345 -2.18 8.70 5.64
C ALA A 345 -3.26 9.52 6.37
N ILE A 346 -3.83 10.54 5.73
CA ILE A 346 -4.89 11.39 6.29
C ILE A 346 -6.23 11.25 5.56
N GLU A 347 -6.28 10.50 4.44
CA GLU A 347 -7.46 10.42 3.58
C GLU A 347 -8.72 9.94 4.30
N ASP A 348 -8.59 8.97 5.20
CA ASP A 348 -9.72 8.45 5.98
C ASP A 348 -10.20 9.43 7.06
N PHE A 349 -9.39 10.42 7.40
CA PHE A 349 -9.73 11.47 8.36
C PHE A 349 -10.31 12.71 7.69
N ILE A 350 -10.08 12.95 6.40
CA ILE A 350 -10.55 14.17 5.73
C ILE A 350 -12.08 14.15 5.60
N ILE A 351 -12.73 15.27 5.93
CA ILE A 351 -14.16 15.45 5.67
C ILE A 351 -14.40 15.35 4.16
N LYS A 352 -15.08 14.27 3.76
CA LYS A 352 -15.61 14.16 2.41
C LYS A 352 -16.86 15.03 2.38
N ASN A 353 -16.79 16.18 1.72
CA ASN A 353 -18.00 16.93 1.38
C ASN A 353 -18.91 15.95 0.59
N LEU A 354 -20.06 15.64 1.19
CA LEU A 354 -21.13 14.85 0.57
C LEU A 354 -21.70 15.59 -0.64
#